data_AF-A0A2T4VM40-F1
#
_entry.id   AF-A0A2T4VM40-F1
#
_cell.length_a   1.000
_cell.length_b   1.000
_cell.length_c   1.000
_cell.angle_alpha   90.00
_cell.angle_beta   90.00
_cell.angle_gamma   90.00
#
_symmetry.space_group_name_H-M   'P 1'
#
loop_
_entity.id
_entity.type
_entity.pdbx_description
1 polymer ?
#
loop_
_entity_poly.entity_id
_entity_poly.type
_entity_poly.pdbx_seq_one_letter_code
_entity_poly.pdbx_strand_id
1 'polypeptide(L)'
;MSLGACLSLALAVLGVESWSGEPRNWKSCGPPVLMKDIAPGATGSEPRELVHGNGVLFFTADDGAHGRELWKSSGTGGAGTFLVADVRPGPLGSEPHALTVVGDRVFFIADDGVDGQQLWVSDGTARGTRQLTRLHPDLLGIYPSLIDYRGALYFSANDGEHGFELWRSDGTPEGTVLVDDVYPGSNGSYPRALAIGGDGALYFGATFEDFVSIYRSEGTPGAVPLGGQSIGHYLLPTRVGDLLYFRLDPDGPVGVLWRTDGTLAGTVELTGFDHEMAGSSPPEELTGFKGKLYFRAGADRSPTGVELWRSDGTREGTHLVKDLRPGAGGSWPDWLEVLDDRLFFTADDGVHGRELWRSDGTASGTRLFKDLLPGPLSALPEELRAIQGTLFFSAELPGQGREPWVSDGTPGGTVPLADLAPGAASSNPRSFLRSGWDVFFVADDGAHGPELWALPFRPGDACD
;
A
#
# COMPACT_ATOMS: atom_id res chain seq x y z
N MET A 1 24.76 25.33 -54.54
CA MET A 1 24.25 26.48 -53.75
C MET A 1 23.16 25.97 -52.83
N SER A 2 23.41 26.04 -51.52
CA SER A 2 22.48 26.11 -50.38
C SER A 2 23.31 25.70 -49.15
N LEU A 3 23.98 26.64 -48.48
CA LEU A 3 23.55 27.28 -47.21
C LEU A 3 23.25 26.21 -46.13
N GLY A 4 23.95 26.06 -45.01
CA GLY A 4 24.84 26.98 -44.31
C GLY A 4 24.19 27.52 -43.02
N ALA A 5 24.27 26.72 -41.94
CA ALA A 5 24.40 27.07 -40.53
C ALA A 5 23.36 27.89 -39.71
N CYS A 6 23.07 27.33 -38.52
CA CYS A 6 22.99 27.92 -37.18
C CYS A 6 21.88 28.92 -36.79
N LEU A 7 21.09 28.52 -35.79
CA LEU A 7 21.14 29.17 -34.48
C LEU A 7 20.91 28.14 -33.36
N SER A 8 21.86 28.00 -32.45
CA SER A 8 21.66 27.42 -31.12
C SER A 8 21.26 28.53 -30.15
N LEU A 9 20.56 28.19 -29.06
CA LEU A 9 21.02 28.51 -27.70
C LEU A 9 20.19 27.75 -26.65
N ALA A 10 20.88 27.40 -25.57
CA ALA A 10 20.50 26.51 -24.48
C ALA A 10 19.35 26.98 -23.58
N LEU A 11 18.68 26.02 -22.93
CA LEU A 11 18.47 26.09 -21.48
C LEU A 11 18.65 24.68 -20.90
N ALA A 12 19.82 24.44 -20.31
CA ALA A 12 20.08 23.33 -19.42
C ALA A 12 19.86 23.83 -18.00
N VAL A 13 18.73 23.49 -17.37
CA VAL A 13 18.57 23.34 -15.91
C VAL A 13 17.38 22.39 -15.71
N LEU A 14 17.68 21.17 -15.31
CA LEU A 14 16.92 20.24 -14.46
C LEU A 14 17.66 18.91 -14.64
N GLY A 15 18.45 18.53 -13.64
CA GLY A 15 19.19 17.27 -13.58
C GLY A 15 18.24 16.09 -13.40
N VAL A 16 17.39 15.83 -14.39
CA VAL A 16 16.74 14.54 -14.55
C VAL A 16 17.73 13.70 -15.33
N GLU A 17 18.52 12.87 -14.65
CA GLU A 17 19.27 11.82 -15.31
C GLU A 17 18.26 10.94 -16.06
N SER A 18 18.26 11.06 -17.39
CA SER A 18 17.51 10.18 -18.26
C SER A 18 18.06 8.77 -18.10
N TRP A 19 17.30 7.90 -17.45
CA TRP A 19 17.57 6.48 -17.31
C TRP A 19 17.80 5.85 -18.70
N SER A 20 19.03 5.40 -18.97
CA SER A 20 19.38 4.55 -20.12
C SER A 20 19.05 3.09 -19.75
N GLY A 21 17.78 2.72 -19.93
CA GLY A 21 17.19 1.46 -19.47
C GLY A 21 17.81 0.17 -20.01
N GLU A 22 18.83 -0.32 -19.32
CA GLU A 22 19.13 -1.75 -19.21
C GLU A 22 18.65 -2.23 -17.82
N PRO A 23 18.08 -3.44 -17.69
CA PRO A 23 17.74 -4.00 -16.39
C PRO A 23 19.02 -4.10 -15.55
N ARG A 24 19.16 -3.24 -14.55
CA ARG A 24 20.23 -3.38 -13.57
C ARG A 24 19.90 -4.61 -12.73
N ASN A 25 20.77 -5.60 -12.72
CA ASN A 25 20.62 -6.78 -11.86
C ASN A 25 20.85 -6.34 -10.40
N TRP A 26 19.77 -6.01 -9.68
CA TRP A 26 19.87 -5.61 -8.28
C TRP A 26 20.17 -6.82 -7.40
N LYS A 27 21.05 -6.65 -6.42
CA LYS A 27 21.40 -7.71 -5.46
C LYS A 27 21.65 -7.13 -4.08
N SER A 28 21.56 -7.98 -3.06
CA SER A 28 22.05 -7.65 -1.73
C SER A 28 23.59 -7.48 -1.77
N CYS A 29 24.08 -6.39 -1.20
CA CYS A 29 25.51 -6.09 -1.09
C CYS A 29 26.07 -6.36 0.32
N GLY A 30 25.30 -7.05 1.16
CA GLY A 30 25.63 -7.32 2.55
C GLY A 30 24.42 -7.86 3.31
N PRO A 31 24.58 -8.21 4.59
CA PRO A 31 23.46 -8.60 5.44
C PRO A 31 22.58 -7.38 5.77
N PRO A 32 21.32 -7.61 6.21
CA PRO A 32 20.54 -6.57 6.86
C PRO A 32 21.26 -5.98 8.08
N VAL A 33 21.07 -4.69 8.31
CA VAL A 33 21.67 -3.96 9.43
C VAL A 33 20.57 -3.25 10.21
N LEU A 34 20.62 -3.32 11.54
CA LEU A 34 19.79 -2.50 12.42
C LEU A 34 20.17 -1.04 12.20
N MET A 35 19.19 -0.18 11.85
CA MET A 35 19.48 1.23 11.60
C MET A 35 19.80 1.93 12.91
N LYS A 36 18.90 1.86 13.87
CA LYS A 36 19.10 2.46 15.18
C LYS A 36 18.16 1.74 16.14
N ASP A 37 18.67 1.43 17.33
CA ASP A 37 17.84 1.11 18.48
C ASP A 37 17.19 2.43 18.95
N ILE A 38 16.01 2.73 18.42
CA ILE A 38 15.33 4.01 18.65
C ILE A 38 14.79 4.06 20.07
N ALA A 39 14.20 2.95 20.55
CA ALA A 39 13.72 2.81 21.93
C ALA A 39 14.50 1.70 22.66
N PRO A 40 15.54 2.06 23.43
CA PRO A 40 16.43 1.07 24.04
C PRO A 40 15.71 0.04 24.91
N GLY A 41 15.94 -1.24 24.59
CA GLY A 41 15.43 -2.39 25.33
C GLY A 41 14.54 -3.29 24.49
N ALA A 42 13.96 -4.32 25.11
CA ALA A 42 13.24 -5.37 24.39
C ALA A 42 11.83 -4.97 23.89
N THR A 43 11.37 -3.74 24.16
CA THR A 43 10.07 -3.26 23.67
C THR A 43 10.16 -2.75 22.24
N GLY A 44 11.31 -2.17 21.84
CA GLY A 44 11.52 -1.57 20.53
C GLY A 44 10.65 -0.35 20.24
N SER A 45 10.92 0.29 19.10
CA SER A 45 10.25 1.53 18.69
C SER A 45 9.00 1.35 17.83
N GLU A 46 8.73 0.11 17.45
CA GLU A 46 7.65 -0.31 16.56
C GLU A 46 7.45 0.64 15.35
N PRO A 47 8.39 0.66 14.38
CA PRO A 47 8.21 1.48 13.19
C PRO A 47 6.95 1.10 12.40
N ARG A 48 6.24 2.11 11.90
CA ARG A 48 5.00 1.99 11.10
C ARG A 48 4.99 3.00 9.96
N GLU A 49 4.09 2.78 9.00
CA GLU A 49 3.83 3.70 7.87
C GLU A 49 5.08 4.12 7.09
N LEU A 50 5.92 3.17 6.71
CA LEU A 50 7.11 3.44 5.93
C LEU A 50 6.72 4.02 4.56
N VAL A 51 7.22 5.21 4.23
CA VAL A 51 7.06 5.85 2.92
C VAL A 51 8.38 6.42 2.40
N HIS A 52 8.61 6.28 1.10
CA HIS A 52 9.78 6.86 0.44
C HIS A 52 9.44 8.25 -0.07
N GLY A 53 10.22 9.27 0.33
CA GLY A 53 10.05 10.65 -0.13
C GLY A 53 11.34 11.45 -0.02
N ASN A 54 11.61 12.33 -0.99
CA ASN A 54 12.78 13.21 -0.99
C ASN A 54 14.13 12.49 -0.78
N GLY A 55 14.28 11.29 -1.36
CA GLY A 55 15.50 10.48 -1.26
C GLY A 55 15.78 9.90 0.13
N VAL A 56 14.83 10.00 1.06
CA VAL A 56 14.89 9.40 2.41
C VAL A 56 13.65 8.55 2.67
N LEU A 57 13.73 7.71 3.69
CA LEU A 57 12.58 7.03 4.27
C LEU A 57 11.96 7.93 5.35
N PHE A 58 10.64 8.12 5.31
CA PHE A 58 9.84 8.60 6.43
C PHE A 58 9.06 7.43 7.05
N PHE A 59 8.86 7.46 8.36
CA PHE A 59 8.12 6.45 9.11
C PHE A 59 7.71 7.03 10.46
N THR A 60 6.89 6.31 11.21
CA THR A 60 6.52 6.70 12.58
C THR A 60 7.08 5.70 13.56
N ALA A 61 7.57 6.17 14.70
CA ALA A 61 8.18 5.34 15.73
C ALA A 61 8.09 6.03 17.09
N ASP A 62 8.10 5.23 18.15
CA ASP A 62 8.11 5.68 19.53
C ASP A 62 9.49 5.45 20.15
N ASP A 63 10.15 6.48 20.68
CA ASP A 63 11.45 6.35 21.36
C ASP A 63 11.35 6.24 22.88
N GLY A 64 10.13 6.17 23.42
CA GLY A 64 9.80 6.15 24.85
C GLY A 64 9.97 7.49 25.56
N ALA A 65 10.57 8.49 24.94
CA ALA A 65 10.78 9.83 25.51
C ALA A 65 9.81 10.86 24.95
N HIS A 66 9.53 10.78 23.64
CA HIS A 66 8.66 11.69 22.89
C HIS A 66 7.36 11.00 22.43
N GLY A 67 7.15 9.74 22.80
CA GLY A 67 6.03 8.94 22.28
C GLY A 67 6.16 8.70 20.77
N ARG A 68 5.07 8.24 20.13
CA ARG A 68 5.06 8.03 18.67
C ARG A 68 5.07 9.35 17.90
N GLU A 69 6.11 9.54 17.11
CA GLU A 69 6.35 10.76 16.34
C GLU A 69 6.80 10.45 14.91
N LEU A 70 7.03 11.50 14.09
CA LEU A 70 7.54 11.36 12.72
C LEU A 70 9.07 11.22 12.74
N TRP A 71 9.58 10.18 12.11
CA TRP A 71 11.00 9.87 11.97
C TRP A 71 11.41 9.81 10.51
N LYS A 72 12.72 9.93 10.28
CA LYS A 72 13.32 9.69 8.97
C LYS A 72 14.59 8.88 9.07
N SER A 73 14.93 8.20 7.97
CA SER A 73 16.21 7.52 7.79
C SER A 73 16.75 7.72 6.37
N SER A 74 18.05 8.05 6.25
CA SER A 74 18.75 8.14 4.96
C SER A 74 19.47 6.85 4.55
N GLY A 75 19.23 5.73 5.23
CA GLY A 75 19.84 4.44 4.90
C GLY A 75 21.15 4.13 5.63
N THR A 76 21.87 3.16 5.07
CA THR A 76 22.86 2.30 5.76
C THR A 76 23.82 3.01 6.72
N GLY A 77 23.88 2.48 7.96
CA GLY A 77 24.82 2.89 9.01
C GLY A 77 24.20 3.65 10.19
N GLY A 78 22.89 3.90 10.19
CA GLY A 78 22.14 4.42 11.34
C GLY A 78 22.33 5.90 11.66
N ALA A 79 23.46 6.47 11.25
CA ALA A 79 23.77 7.90 11.38
C ALA A 79 22.83 8.81 10.56
N GLY A 80 21.93 8.23 9.77
CA GLY A 80 20.88 8.93 9.03
C GLY A 80 19.50 8.92 9.72
N THR A 81 19.37 8.26 10.88
CA THR A 81 18.07 7.97 11.52
C THR A 81 17.78 8.93 12.68
N PHE A 82 16.77 9.78 12.50
CA PHE A 82 16.45 10.86 13.44
C PHE A 82 14.96 11.15 13.55
N LEU A 83 14.55 11.62 14.73
CA LEU A 83 13.28 12.28 14.96
C LEU A 83 13.21 13.52 14.06
N VAL A 84 12.15 13.66 13.28
CA VAL A 84 11.94 14.82 12.40
C VAL A 84 11.50 16.01 13.23
N ALA A 85 10.45 15.82 14.03
CA ALA A 85 9.93 16.81 14.97
C ALA A 85 9.20 16.09 16.11
N ASP A 86 9.33 16.62 17.32
CA ASP A 86 8.48 16.30 18.46
C ASP A 86 7.22 17.19 18.36
N VAL A 87 6.18 16.70 17.69
CA VAL A 87 4.97 17.48 17.43
C VAL A 87 4.16 17.66 18.71
N ARG A 88 4.07 16.62 19.55
CA ARG A 88 3.46 16.71 20.89
C ARG A 88 4.54 16.49 21.96
N PRO A 89 5.05 17.57 22.57
CA PRO A 89 6.07 17.47 23.59
C PRO A 89 5.73 16.51 24.75
N GLY A 90 6.61 15.55 24.97
CA GLY A 90 6.54 14.58 26.07
C GLY A 90 6.16 13.16 25.63
N PRO A 91 6.00 12.23 26.58
CA PRO A 91 5.98 10.79 26.27
C PRO A 91 4.66 10.28 25.66
N LEU A 92 3.69 11.15 25.41
CA LEU A 92 2.40 10.75 24.82
C LEU A 92 2.47 10.65 23.29
N GLY A 93 3.34 11.43 22.64
CA GLY A 93 3.46 11.49 21.19
C GLY A 93 2.24 12.04 20.47
N SER A 94 2.42 12.39 19.20
CA SER A 94 1.40 13.00 18.35
C SER A 94 0.62 12.00 17.49
N GLU A 95 0.97 10.71 17.56
CA GLU A 95 0.41 9.62 16.76
C GLU A 95 0.31 9.94 15.25
N PRO A 96 1.43 10.29 14.57
CA PRO A 96 1.40 10.54 13.13
C PRO A 96 0.89 9.32 12.37
N HIS A 97 0.03 9.56 11.39
CA HIS A 97 -0.51 8.51 10.51
C HIS A 97 -0.94 9.09 9.15
N ALA A 98 -1.33 8.20 8.24
CA ALA A 98 -1.62 8.51 6.83
C ALA A 98 -0.47 9.25 6.12
N LEU A 99 0.79 8.85 6.37
CA LEU A 99 1.95 9.47 5.73
C LEU A 99 1.81 9.44 4.20
N THR A 100 1.77 10.61 3.57
CA THR A 100 1.57 10.77 2.13
C THR A 100 2.61 11.73 1.58
N VAL A 101 3.44 11.25 0.66
CA VAL A 101 4.47 12.07 0.01
C VAL A 101 3.86 12.80 -1.19
N VAL A 102 4.05 14.12 -1.26
CA VAL A 102 3.65 14.96 -2.39
C VAL A 102 4.85 15.84 -2.77
N GLY A 103 5.45 15.55 -3.92
CA GLY A 103 6.70 16.21 -4.32
C GLY A 103 7.85 15.94 -3.35
N ASP A 104 8.37 16.99 -2.74
CA ASP A 104 9.50 16.98 -1.79
C ASP A 104 9.06 16.96 -0.31
N ARG A 105 7.76 16.90 -0.03
CA ARG A 105 7.18 16.99 1.31
C ARG A 105 6.42 15.72 1.68
N VAL A 106 6.35 15.47 2.98
CA VAL A 106 5.46 14.46 3.57
C VAL A 106 4.32 15.17 4.30
N PHE A 107 3.10 14.76 4.00
CA PHE A 107 1.88 15.18 4.67
C PHE A 107 1.41 14.04 5.57
N PHE A 108 0.81 14.39 6.70
CA PHE A 108 0.37 13.40 7.69
C PHE A 108 -0.65 14.01 8.64
N ILE A 109 -1.38 13.15 9.33
CA ILE A 109 -2.30 13.56 10.39
C ILE A 109 -1.62 13.31 11.72
N ALA A 110 -1.65 14.30 12.62
CA ALA A 110 -1.08 14.20 13.96
C ALA A 110 -1.82 15.13 14.93
N ASP A 111 -1.73 14.83 16.22
CA ASP A 111 -2.37 15.58 17.30
C ASP A 111 -1.33 16.18 18.24
N ASP A 112 -1.23 17.51 18.28
CA ASP A 112 -0.28 18.26 19.12
C ASP A 112 -0.72 18.36 20.60
N GLY A 113 -1.89 17.81 20.94
CA GLY A 113 -2.48 17.88 22.28
C GLY A 113 -3.22 19.19 22.56
N VAL A 114 -3.34 20.08 21.57
CA VAL A 114 -4.04 21.36 21.66
C VAL A 114 -5.24 21.38 20.72
N ASP A 115 -5.04 21.01 19.46
CA ASP A 115 -6.01 21.18 18.38
C ASP A 115 -6.69 19.87 17.94
N GLY A 116 -6.43 18.77 18.65
CA GLY A 116 -6.82 17.44 18.21
C GLY A 116 -6.03 17.02 16.98
N GLN A 117 -6.52 16.01 16.26
CA GLN A 117 -5.88 15.55 15.03
C GLN A 117 -6.04 16.58 13.91
N GLN A 118 -4.92 17.03 13.36
CA GLN A 118 -4.85 18.05 12.31
C GLN A 118 -3.99 17.57 11.15
N LEU A 119 -4.07 18.26 10.01
CA LEU A 119 -3.19 18.01 8.86
C LEU A 119 -1.87 18.77 9.02
N TRP A 120 -0.77 18.03 8.96
CA TRP A 120 0.61 18.51 9.06
C TRP A 120 1.37 18.31 7.76
N VAL A 121 2.39 19.11 7.57
CA VAL A 121 3.37 18.97 6.49
C VAL A 121 4.78 19.04 7.06
N SER A 122 5.71 18.29 6.46
CA SER A 122 7.14 18.36 6.76
C SER A 122 7.99 18.29 5.49
N ASP A 123 9.08 19.04 5.47
CA ASP A 123 10.19 18.90 4.52
C ASP A 123 11.25 17.89 5.03
N GLY A 124 10.97 17.22 6.14
CA GLY A 124 11.87 16.32 6.85
C GLY A 124 12.80 17.02 7.85
N THR A 125 12.54 18.27 8.20
CA THR A 125 13.23 18.99 9.28
C THR A 125 12.25 19.46 10.36
N ALA A 126 12.72 19.60 11.59
CA ALA A 126 11.91 20.13 12.68
C ALA A 126 11.32 21.51 12.36
N ARG A 127 12.11 22.40 11.73
CA ARG A 127 11.67 23.75 11.36
C ARG A 127 10.64 23.75 10.22
N GLY A 128 10.76 22.83 9.28
CA GLY A 128 9.81 22.69 8.17
C GLY A 128 8.58 21.87 8.52
N THR A 129 8.51 21.32 9.73
CA THR A 129 7.34 20.58 10.23
C THR A 129 6.36 21.54 10.89
N ARG A 130 5.14 21.60 10.36
CA ARG A 130 4.10 22.52 10.85
C ARG A 130 2.70 22.04 10.48
N GLN A 131 1.74 22.40 11.32
CA GLN A 131 0.32 22.30 10.99
C GLN A 131 0.01 23.22 9.80
N LEU A 132 -0.81 22.75 8.87
CA LEU A 132 -1.18 23.54 7.68
C LEU A 132 -2.28 24.53 7.98
N THR A 133 -3.38 24.07 8.56
CA THR A 133 -4.51 24.91 8.94
C THR A 133 -5.26 24.21 10.06
N ARG A 134 -6.06 24.96 10.82
CA ARG A 134 -6.97 24.39 11.81
C ARG A 134 -8.28 24.06 11.08
N LEU A 135 -8.50 22.79 10.81
CA LEU A 135 -9.79 22.27 10.35
C LEU A 135 -10.59 21.80 11.59
N HIS A 136 -11.91 21.60 11.44
CA HIS A 136 -12.80 21.33 12.58
C HIS A 136 -12.33 20.08 13.38
N PRO A 137 -12.22 20.11 14.72
CA PRO A 137 -11.56 19.07 15.51
C PRO A 137 -12.15 17.66 15.36
N ASP A 138 -13.40 17.53 14.93
CA ASP A 138 -14.02 16.25 14.55
C ASP A 138 -13.55 15.76 13.17
N LEU A 139 -12.26 15.95 12.85
CA LEU A 139 -11.66 15.87 11.52
C LEU A 139 -11.60 14.48 10.89
N LEU A 140 -11.91 13.42 11.63
CA LEU A 140 -11.81 12.07 11.11
C LEU A 140 -13.19 11.43 11.07
N GLY A 141 -13.79 11.44 9.88
CA GLY A 141 -14.54 10.26 9.46
C GLY A 141 -13.66 9.02 9.66
N ILE A 142 -14.27 7.87 9.85
CA ILE A 142 -13.66 6.65 10.42
C ILE A 142 -12.37 6.16 9.67
N TYR A 143 -12.02 6.75 8.50
CA TYR A 143 -10.82 6.44 7.73
C TYR A 143 -10.29 7.67 6.94
N PRO A 144 -9.22 8.37 7.37
CA PRO A 144 -8.61 9.41 6.56
C PRO A 144 -7.99 8.83 5.28
N SER A 145 -8.38 9.37 4.13
CA SER A 145 -7.84 8.97 2.83
C SER A 145 -7.13 10.17 2.23
N LEU A 146 -5.80 10.07 2.15
CA LEU A 146 -4.89 11.08 1.60
C LEU A 146 -4.26 10.50 0.32
N ILE A 147 -4.12 11.33 -0.71
CA ILE A 147 -3.45 10.93 -1.95
C ILE A 147 -2.73 12.10 -2.62
N ASP A 148 -1.57 11.85 -3.21
CA ASP A 148 -0.98 12.76 -4.18
C ASP A 148 -1.76 12.66 -5.50
N TYR A 149 -2.35 13.77 -5.91
CA TYR A 149 -2.94 13.89 -7.23
C TYR A 149 -2.46 15.17 -7.91
N ARG A 150 -1.71 14.97 -9.00
CA ARG A 150 -1.14 16.06 -9.82
C ARG A 150 -0.29 17.06 -9.00
N GLY A 151 0.43 16.59 -7.99
CA GLY A 151 1.38 17.39 -7.20
C GLY A 151 0.75 18.19 -6.06
N ALA A 152 -0.51 17.90 -5.71
CA ALA A 152 -1.19 18.43 -4.54
C ALA A 152 -1.76 17.26 -3.73
N LEU A 153 -1.87 17.46 -2.41
CA LEU A 153 -2.55 16.51 -1.54
C LEU A 153 -4.05 16.65 -1.73
N TYR A 154 -4.77 15.55 -1.96
CA TYR A 154 -6.24 15.49 -1.90
C TYR A 154 -6.68 14.62 -0.74
N PHE A 155 -7.71 15.05 -0.04
CA PHE A 155 -8.18 14.42 1.19
C PHE A 155 -9.63 14.80 1.53
N SER A 156 -10.20 14.11 2.51
CA SER A 156 -11.51 14.40 3.09
C SER A 156 -11.35 15.27 4.33
N ALA A 157 -12.12 16.35 4.44
CA ALA A 157 -12.04 17.27 5.58
C ALA A 157 -13.35 18.04 5.83
N ASN A 158 -13.48 18.55 7.07
CA ASN A 158 -14.64 19.30 7.54
C ASN A 158 -14.20 20.65 8.13
N ASP A 159 -14.85 21.73 7.70
CA ASP A 159 -14.63 23.10 8.19
C ASP A 159 -15.71 23.60 9.16
N GLY A 160 -16.71 22.77 9.47
CA GLY A 160 -17.86 23.08 10.31
C GLY A 160 -19.00 23.79 9.58
N GLU A 161 -18.82 24.17 8.31
CA GLU A 161 -19.84 24.80 7.46
C GLU A 161 -20.37 23.83 6.40
N HIS A 162 -19.47 23.10 5.74
CA HIS A 162 -19.76 22.21 4.61
C HIS A 162 -19.77 20.72 4.97
N GLY A 163 -19.50 20.36 6.23
CA GLY A 163 -19.33 18.95 6.61
C GLY A 163 -18.09 18.34 5.94
N PHE A 164 -18.02 17.00 5.93
CA PHE A 164 -16.91 16.27 5.29
C PHE A 164 -16.99 16.29 3.76
N GLU A 165 -16.06 16.98 3.13
CA GLU A 165 -16.05 17.17 1.68
C GLU A 165 -14.67 16.94 1.07
N LEU A 166 -14.54 17.11 -0.25
CA LEU A 166 -13.26 16.94 -0.94
C LEU A 166 -12.42 18.20 -0.81
N TRP A 167 -11.23 18.08 -0.23
CA TRP A 167 -10.27 19.15 -0.05
C TRP A 167 -8.98 18.88 -0.78
N ARG A 168 -8.21 19.95 -1.02
CA ARG A 168 -6.83 19.85 -1.46
C ARG A 168 -5.90 20.77 -0.70
N SER A 169 -4.61 20.44 -0.70
CA SER A 169 -3.55 21.31 -0.20
C SER A 169 -2.32 21.29 -1.10
N ASP A 170 -1.77 22.46 -1.36
CA ASP A 170 -0.42 22.62 -1.93
C ASP A 170 0.66 22.66 -0.83
N GLY A 171 0.30 22.40 0.43
CA GLY A 171 1.17 22.48 1.60
C GLY A 171 1.38 23.89 2.15
N THR A 172 0.52 24.85 1.80
CA THR A 172 0.38 26.14 2.48
C THR A 172 -1.00 26.27 3.12
N PRO A 173 -1.16 27.10 4.17
CA PRO A 173 -2.49 27.39 4.72
C PRO A 173 -3.44 27.95 3.65
N GLU A 174 -2.96 28.88 2.82
CA GLU A 174 -3.76 29.57 1.79
C GLU A 174 -4.14 28.64 0.63
N GLY A 175 -3.28 27.68 0.28
CA GLY A 175 -3.54 26.67 -0.73
C GLY A 175 -4.29 25.45 -0.21
N THR A 176 -4.67 25.43 1.08
CA THR A 176 -5.53 24.40 1.66
C THR A 176 -6.99 24.84 1.54
N VAL A 177 -7.69 24.29 0.56
CA VAL A 177 -9.01 24.78 0.14
C VAL A 177 -9.98 23.65 -0.17
N LEU A 178 -11.26 23.92 0.05
CA LEU A 178 -12.36 23.09 -0.42
C LEU A 178 -12.29 22.98 -1.94
N VAL A 179 -12.31 21.76 -2.46
CA VAL A 179 -12.35 21.48 -3.89
C VAL A 179 -13.79 21.42 -4.36
N ASP A 180 -14.61 20.66 -3.66
CA ASP A 180 -16.00 20.44 -4.06
C ASP A 180 -16.85 20.15 -2.84
N ASP A 181 -17.98 20.86 -2.72
CA ASP A 181 -19.05 20.61 -1.76
C ASP A 181 -20.03 19.63 -2.41
N VAL A 182 -19.66 18.35 -2.42
CA VAL A 182 -20.39 17.30 -3.13
C VAL A 182 -21.77 17.10 -2.51
N TYR A 183 -21.90 17.27 -1.19
CA TYR A 183 -23.19 17.28 -0.49
C TYR A 183 -23.44 18.60 0.25
N PRO A 184 -24.11 19.57 -0.40
CA PRO A 184 -24.28 20.91 0.15
C PRO A 184 -24.92 20.96 1.53
N GLY A 185 -24.27 21.69 2.44
CA GLY A 185 -24.72 21.94 3.81
C GLY A 185 -23.87 21.21 4.86
N SER A 186 -24.29 21.24 6.11
CA SER A 186 -23.41 20.84 7.23
C SER A 186 -23.26 19.32 7.44
N ASN A 187 -23.89 18.47 6.62
CA ASN A 187 -23.90 17.02 6.83
C ASN A 187 -22.72 16.32 6.16
N GLY A 188 -22.21 16.87 5.05
CA GLY A 188 -21.05 16.36 4.29
C GLY A 188 -21.30 15.07 3.48
N SER A 189 -20.43 14.83 2.51
CA SER A 189 -20.43 13.67 1.61
C SER A 189 -19.44 12.56 2.01
N TYR A 190 -18.58 12.78 3.00
CA TYR A 190 -17.59 11.81 3.50
C TYR A 190 -16.76 11.12 2.40
N PRO A 191 -15.99 11.88 1.58
CA PRO A 191 -15.09 11.27 0.59
C PRO A 191 -14.14 10.25 1.23
N ARG A 192 -14.02 9.08 0.60
CA ARG A 192 -13.19 7.96 1.08
C ARG A 192 -12.66 7.13 -0.07
N ALA A 193 -11.65 6.31 0.23
CA ALA A 193 -10.99 5.43 -0.75
C ALA A 193 -10.57 6.21 -2.01
N LEU A 194 -9.86 7.32 -1.82
CA LEU A 194 -9.35 8.13 -2.91
C LEU A 194 -8.37 7.29 -3.75
N ALA A 195 -8.53 7.34 -5.08
CA ALA A 195 -7.70 6.61 -6.01
C ALA A 195 -7.56 7.32 -7.35
N ILE A 196 -6.48 7.01 -8.07
CA ILE A 196 -6.29 7.47 -9.45
C ILE A 196 -6.81 6.40 -10.41
N GLY A 197 -7.74 6.77 -11.28
CA GLY A 197 -8.30 5.88 -12.28
C GLY A 197 -7.38 5.61 -13.46
N GLY A 198 -7.82 4.71 -14.33
CA GLY A 198 -7.15 4.40 -15.59
C GLY A 198 -6.91 5.63 -16.47
N ASP A 199 -7.90 6.50 -16.53
CA ASP A 199 -7.96 7.76 -17.25
C ASP A 199 -7.19 8.92 -16.59
N GLY A 200 -6.58 8.68 -15.42
CA GLY A 200 -5.80 9.69 -14.70
C GLY A 200 -6.64 10.75 -13.98
N ALA A 201 -7.93 10.50 -13.77
CA ALA A 201 -8.78 11.30 -12.88
C ALA A 201 -8.72 10.79 -11.43
N LEU A 202 -9.17 11.63 -10.49
CA LEU A 202 -9.35 11.27 -9.09
C LEU A 202 -10.73 10.62 -8.90
N TYR A 203 -10.77 9.50 -8.20
CA TYR A 203 -11.98 8.76 -7.85
C TYR A 203 -12.08 8.65 -6.34
N PHE A 204 -13.30 8.65 -5.83
CA PHE A 204 -13.58 8.44 -4.41
C PHE A 204 -15.02 7.97 -4.23
N GLY A 205 -15.27 7.23 -3.16
CA GLY A 205 -16.64 7.02 -2.70
C GLY A 205 -17.12 8.22 -1.91
N ALA A 206 -18.35 8.64 -2.12
CA ALA A 206 -19.00 9.62 -1.26
C ALA A 206 -20.47 9.23 -1.01
N THR A 207 -20.93 9.51 0.20
CA THR A 207 -22.30 9.32 0.67
C THR A 207 -23.15 10.52 0.25
N PHE A 208 -24.33 10.25 -0.30
CA PHE A 208 -25.37 11.22 -0.58
C PHE A 208 -26.68 10.67 0.01
N GLU A 209 -27.26 11.40 0.96
CA GLU A 209 -28.42 10.92 1.74
C GLU A 209 -28.13 9.53 2.36
N ASP A 210 -28.82 8.48 1.90
CA ASP A 210 -28.73 7.12 2.44
C ASP A 210 -27.88 6.16 1.57
N PHE A 211 -27.23 6.64 0.50
CA PHE A 211 -26.45 5.78 -0.40
C PHE A 211 -25.05 6.32 -0.67
N VAL A 212 -24.15 5.42 -1.05
CA VAL A 212 -22.81 5.71 -1.55
C VAL A 212 -22.78 5.58 -3.04
N SER A 213 -22.08 6.48 -3.70
CA SER A 213 -21.72 6.36 -5.11
C SER A 213 -20.21 6.56 -5.26
N ILE A 214 -19.64 5.99 -6.33
CA ILE A 214 -18.30 6.37 -6.76
C ILE A 214 -18.39 7.65 -7.60
N TYR A 215 -17.55 8.62 -7.26
CA TYR A 215 -17.42 9.89 -7.94
C TYR A 215 -16.11 9.94 -8.71
N ARG A 216 -16.11 10.72 -9.79
CA ARG A 216 -14.94 11.07 -10.58
C ARG A 216 -14.75 12.58 -10.54
N SER A 217 -13.52 13.02 -10.29
CA SER A 217 -13.14 14.43 -10.20
C SER A 217 -11.87 14.72 -10.99
N GLU A 218 -11.81 15.90 -11.60
CA GLU A 218 -10.58 16.43 -12.20
C GLU A 218 -9.68 17.13 -11.17
N GLY A 219 -10.06 17.13 -9.89
CA GLY A 219 -9.37 17.86 -8.81
C GLY A 219 -9.75 19.34 -8.72
N THR A 220 -10.88 19.70 -9.34
CA THR A 220 -11.53 21.01 -9.34
C THR A 220 -13.02 20.83 -9.00
N PRO A 221 -13.75 21.91 -8.65
CA PRO A 221 -15.19 21.81 -8.40
C PRO A 221 -15.94 21.13 -9.55
N GLY A 222 -16.97 20.36 -9.22
CA GLY A 222 -17.82 19.64 -10.20
C GLY A 222 -17.48 18.17 -10.39
N ALA A 223 -17.21 17.44 -9.31
CA ALA A 223 -17.15 15.99 -9.31
C ALA A 223 -18.47 15.37 -9.82
N VAL A 224 -18.36 14.29 -10.58
CA VAL A 224 -19.51 13.65 -11.24
C VAL A 224 -19.75 12.27 -10.63
N PRO A 225 -20.96 11.96 -10.17
CA PRO A 225 -21.31 10.61 -9.73
C PRO A 225 -21.36 9.66 -10.93
N LEU A 226 -20.75 8.50 -10.80
CA LEU A 226 -20.71 7.48 -11.86
C LEU A 226 -21.66 6.31 -11.61
N GLY A 227 -22.52 6.40 -10.59
CA GLY A 227 -23.43 5.32 -10.22
C GLY A 227 -22.80 4.34 -9.24
N GLY A 228 -23.23 3.07 -9.26
CA GLY A 228 -22.86 2.07 -8.24
C GLY A 228 -23.43 2.45 -6.87
N GLN A 229 -24.75 2.64 -6.81
CA GLN A 229 -25.42 3.06 -5.59
C GLN A 229 -25.54 1.87 -4.62
N SER A 230 -25.01 2.04 -3.41
CA SER A 230 -25.10 1.04 -2.34
C SER A 230 -25.42 1.70 -1.01
N ILE A 231 -26.17 1.02 -0.16
CA ILE A 231 -26.46 1.44 1.21
C ILE A 231 -25.35 1.05 2.22
N GLY A 232 -24.38 0.20 1.83
CA GLY A 232 -23.22 -0.21 2.65
C GLY A 232 -21.84 0.25 2.13
N HIS A 233 -20.73 -0.21 2.74
CA HIS A 233 -19.35 0.30 2.47
C HIS A 233 -18.25 -0.78 2.48
N TYR A 234 -17.46 -0.90 1.41
CA TYR A 234 -16.01 -1.20 1.41
C TYR A 234 -15.46 -0.92 0.00
N LEU A 235 -14.74 0.19 -0.21
CA LEU A 235 -14.15 0.52 -1.51
C LEU A 235 -12.65 0.23 -1.48
N LEU A 236 -12.22 -0.80 -2.22
CA LEU A 236 -10.82 -1.14 -2.48
C LEU A 236 -10.50 -0.85 -3.95
N PRO A 237 -10.24 0.42 -4.32
CA PRO A 237 -10.00 0.79 -5.71
C PRO A 237 -8.64 0.27 -6.20
N THR A 238 -8.66 -0.49 -7.30
CA THR A 238 -7.46 -1.03 -7.94
C THR A 238 -7.46 -0.69 -9.42
N ARG A 239 -6.44 0.05 -9.87
CA ARG A 239 -6.26 0.42 -11.27
C ARG A 239 -5.67 -0.74 -12.06
N VAL A 240 -6.32 -1.11 -13.16
CA VAL A 240 -5.80 -2.10 -14.11
C VAL A 240 -6.01 -1.57 -15.53
N GLY A 241 -4.92 -1.14 -16.17
CA GLY A 241 -5.00 -0.45 -17.46
C GLY A 241 -5.83 0.82 -17.35
N ASP A 242 -6.83 0.95 -18.22
CA ASP A 242 -7.76 2.09 -18.26
C ASP A 242 -8.97 1.93 -17.33
N LEU A 243 -9.07 0.82 -16.60
CA LEU A 243 -10.17 0.53 -15.70
C LEU A 243 -9.78 0.73 -14.24
N LEU A 244 -10.75 1.16 -13.44
CA LEU A 244 -10.70 1.10 -12.00
C LEU A 244 -11.68 0.02 -11.51
N TYR A 245 -11.17 -0.98 -10.81
CA TYR A 245 -11.97 -2.00 -10.15
C TYR A 245 -12.17 -1.63 -8.70
N PHE A 246 -13.33 -1.94 -8.15
CA PHE A 246 -13.62 -1.65 -6.76
C PHE A 246 -14.72 -2.58 -6.25
N ARG A 247 -14.78 -2.73 -4.93
CA ARG A 247 -15.83 -3.45 -4.23
C ARG A 247 -16.92 -2.47 -3.79
N LEU A 248 -18.17 -2.91 -3.83
CA LEU A 248 -19.28 -2.23 -3.17
C LEU A 248 -20.06 -3.28 -2.37
N ASP A 249 -20.30 -2.95 -1.11
CA ASP A 249 -21.05 -3.81 -0.21
C ASP A 249 -22.41 -3.17 0.01
N PRO A 250 -23.52 -3.77 -0.44
CA PRO A 250 -24.85 -3.41 0.05
C PRO A 250 -24.99 -3.85 1.52
N ASP A 251 -25.94 -3.26 2.25
CA ASP A 251 -26.26 -3.69 3.61
C ASP A 251 -26.63 -5.19 3.61
N GLY A 252 -25.68 -6.04 4.00
CA GLY A 252 -25.75 -7.49 3.89
C GLY A 252 -24.37 -8.14 3.73
N PRO A 253 -24.26 -9.48 3.76
CA PRO A 253 -22.99 -10.22 3.66
C PRO A 253 -22.41 -10.27 2.23
N VAL A 254 -22.70 -9.28 1.40
CA VAL A 254 -22.45 -9.29 -0.03
C VAL A 254 -21.33 -8.31 -0.34
N GLY A 255 -20.25 -8.80 -0.95
CA GLY A 255 -19.27 -7.95 -1.62
C GLY A 255 -19.39 -8.12 -3.13
N VAL A 256 -19.77 -7.05 -3.81
CA VAL A 256 -19.94 -7.05 -5.27
C VAL A 256 -18.72 -6.43 -5.92
N LEU A 257 -18.14 -7.11 -6.91
CA LEU A 257 -17.07 -6.56 -7.72
C LEU A 257 -17.65 -5.67 -8.82
N TRP A 258 -17.17 -4.44 -8.88
CA TRP A 258 -17.50 -3.46 -9.89
C TRP A 258 -16.26 -3.02 -10.64
N ARG A 259 -16.47 -2.41 -11.81
CA ARG A 259 -15.44 -1.63 -12.50
C ARG A 259 -16.02 -0.39 -13.16
N THR A 260 -15.18 0.60 -13.38
CA THR A 260 -15.50 1.82 -14.14
C THR A 260 -14.39 2.18 -15.12
N ASP A 261 -14.77 2.77 -16.24
CA ASP A 261 -13.88 3.45 -17.20
C ASP A 261 -13.93 4.99 -17.06
N GLY A 262 -14.56 5.49 -15.99
CA GLY A 262 -14.78 6.92 -15.76
C GLY A 262 -16.10 7.47 -16.28
N THR A 263 -16.93 6.64 -16.92
CA THR A 263 -18.26 7.03 -17.39
C THR A 263 -19.37 6.32 -16.63
N LEU A 264 -20.55 6.93 -16.56
CA LEU A 264 -21.74 6.28 -15.98
C LEU A 264 -22.09 4.97 -16.70
N ALA A 265 -21.98 4.95 -18.04
CA ALA A 265 -22.29 3.75 -18.83
C ALA A 265 -21.25 2.64 -18.69
N GLY A 266 -19.98 2.98 -18.50
CA GLY A 266 -18.89 2.03 -18.28
C GLY A 266 -18.67 1.66 -16.82
N THR A 267 -19.48 2.19 -15.90
CA THR A 267 -19.54 1.78 -14.49
C THR A 267 -20.51 0.62 -14.35
N VAL A 268 -19.94 -0.58 -14.25
CA VAL A 268 -20.70 -1.83 -14.37
C VAL A 268 -20.37 -2.79 -13.25
N GLU A 269 -21.42 -3.43 -12.74
CA GLU A 269 -21.32 -4.58 -11.86
C GLU A 269 -20.78 -5.78 -12.63
N LEU A 270 -19.78 -6.46 -12.09
CA LEU A 270 -19.19 -7.65 -12.69
C LEU A 270 -19.84 -8.91 -12.13
N THR A 271 -19.69 -9.15 -10.83
CA THR A 271 -20.24 -10.32 -10.17
C THR A 271 -20.31 -10.08 -8.65
N GLY A 272 -21.35 -10.63 -8.02
CA GLY A 272 -21.46 -10.73 -6.57
C GLY A 272 -20.92 -12.06 -6.07
N PHE A 273 -20.21 -12.04 -4.94
CA PHE A 273 -19.78 -13.24 -4.24
C PHE A 273 -20.73 -13.45 -3.06
N ASP A 274 -21.99 -13.72 -3.40
CA ASP A 274 -23.07 -13.88 -2.45
C ASP A 274 -23.10 -15.31 -1.91
N HIS A 275 -23.08 -15.44 -0.59
CA HIS A 275 -23.89 -16.46 0.05
C HIS A 275 -24.55 -15.86 1.29
N GLU A 276 -25.88 -16.03 1.41
CA GLU A 276 -26.73 -15.59 2.53
C GLU A 276 -26.37 -16.24 3.89
N MET A 277 -25.17 -16.81 4.04
CA MET A 277 -24.72 -17.56 5.21
C MET A 277 -23.33 -17.10 5.64
N ALA A 278 -23.07 -17.19 6.95
CA ALA A 278 -21.75 -16.98 7.53
C ALA A 278 -20.67 -17.79 6.76
N GLY A 279 -19.60 -17.11 6.33
CA GLY A 279 -18.47 -17.71 5.61
C GLY A 279 -18.26 -17.26 4.16
N SER A 280 -18.95 -16.22 3.67
CA SER A 280 -18.59 -15.62 2.36
C SER A 280 -17.21 -14.93 2.43
N SER A 281 -16.41 -15.09 1.38
CA SER A 281 -15.18 -14.33 1.14
C SER A 281 -15.40 -13.43 -0.07
N PRO A 282 -15.76 -12.15 0.14
CA PRO A 282 -15.84 -11.19 -0.95
C PRO A 282 -14.49 -11.00 -1.63
N PRO A 283 -14.45 -10.33 -2.81
CA PRO A 283 -13.22 -10.00 -3.50
C PRO A 283 -12.27 -9.20 -2.62
N GLU A 284 -11.10 -9.77 -2.37
CA GLU A 284 -10.01 -9.18 -1.58
C GLU A 284 -8.68 -9.43 -2.30
N GLU A 285 -7.59 -8.78 -1.86
CA GLU A 285 -6.27 -8.89 -2.49
C GLU A 285 -6.27 -8.47 -3.99
N LEU A 286 -7.08 -7.45 -4.33
CA LEU A 286 -7.24 -6.96 -5.71
C LEU A 286 -5.88 -6.54 -6.30
N THR A 287 -5.41 -7.29 -7.30
CA THR A 287 -4.08 -7.12 -7.89
C THR A 287 -4.17 -7.10 -9.41
N GLY A 288 -3.65 -6.05 -10.03
CA GLY A 288 -3.51 -5.96 -11.49
C GLY A 288 -2.35 -6.80 -11.99
N PHE A 289 -2.61 -7.74 -12.90
CA PHE A 289 -1.58 -8.57 -13.54
C PHE A 289 -1.92 -8.83 -15.00
N LYS A 290 -0.99 -8.52 -15.93
CA LYS A 290 -1.17 -8.68 -17.38
C LYS A 290 -2.46 -8.06 -17.94
N GLY A 291 -2.81 -6.87 -17.45
CA GLY A 291 -4.02 -6.14 -17.88
C GLY A 291 -5.33 -6.74 -17.39
N LYS A 292 -5.29 -7.65 -16.43
CA LYS A 292 -6.47 -8.26 -15.78
C LYS A 292 -6.38 -8.09 -14.29
N LEU A 293 -7.53 -8.11 -13.63
CA LEU A 293 -7.62 -8.14 -12.18
C LEU A 293 -7.51 -9.59 -11.70
N TYR A 294 -6.73 -9.83 -10.65
CA TYR A 294 -6.65 -11.08 -9.89
C TYR A 294 -6.99 -10.79 -8.43
N PHE A 295 -7.68 -11.72 -7.77
CA PHE A 295 -8.19 -11.50 -6.42
C PHE A 295 -8.57 -12.82 -5.75
N ARG A 296 -8.61 -12.81 -4.42
CA ARG A 296 -9.19 -13.87 -3.60
C ARG A 296 -10.69 -13.69 -3.55
N ALA A 297 -11.46 -14.75 -3.79
CA ALA A 297 -12.91 -14.75 -3.53
C ALA A 297 -13.48 -16.17 -3.43
N GLY A 298 -14.68 -16.28 -2.87
CA GLY A 298 -15.45 -17.53 -2.80
C GLY A 298 -16.36 -17.55 -1.59
N ALA A 299 -16.68 -18.74 -1.09
CA ALA A 299 -17.41 -18.90 0.16
C ALA A 299 -17.17 -20.26 0.79
N ASP A 300 -17.21 -20.30 2.11
CA ASP A 300 -17.28 -21.53 2.88
C ASP A 300 -18.45 -22.36 2.37
N ARG A 301 -18.22 -23.66 2.15
CA ARG A 301 -19.22 -24.64 1.66
C ARG A 301 -19.63 -24.47 0.19
N SER A 302 -19.05 -23.53 -0.56
CA SER A 302 -19.01 -23.62 -2.02
C SER A 302 -18.27 -24.90 -2.44
N PRO A 303 -18.62 -25.58 -3.55
CA PRO A 303 -17.86 -26.73 -4.06
C PRO A 303 -16.36 -26.47 -4.24
N THR A 304 -15.97 -25.20 -4.43
CA THR A 304 -14.57 -24.77 -4.60
C THR A 304 -13.98 -24.05 -3.40
N GLY A 305 -14.78 -23.67 -2.39
CA GLY A 305 -14.30 -22.81 -1.30
C GLY A 305 -13.81 -21.43 -1.78
N VAL A 306 -12.87 -20.84 -1.02
CA VAL A 306 -12.18 -19.56 -1.32
C VAL A 306 -10.91 -19.81 -2.13
N GLU A 307 -10.83 -19.19 -3.31
CA GLU A 307 -9.82 -19.52 -4.32
C GLU A 307 -9.33 -18.28 -5.09
N LEU A 308 -8.41 -18.48 -6.05
CA LEU A 308 -7.89 -17.43 -6.91
C LEU A 308 -8.82 -17.19 -8.10
N TRP A 309 -9.37 -15.99 -8.20
CA TRP A 309 -10.21 -15.53 -9.29
C TRP A 309 -9.50 -14.50 -10.17
N ARG A 310 -10.04 -14.30 -11.37
CA ARG A 310 -9.62 -13.20 -12.26
C ARG A 310 -10.78 -12.54 -12.95
N SER A 311 -10.59 -11.31 -13.42
CA SER A 311 -11.51 -10.58 -14.28
C SER A 311 -10.77 -9.82 -15.38
N ASP A 312 -11.32 -9.83 -16.59
CA ASP A 312 -10.92 -8.93 -17.68
C ASP A 312 -11.77 -7.65 -17.77
N GLY A 313 -12.64 -7.40 -16.78
CA GLY A 313 -13.55 -6.26 -16.75
C GLY A 313 -14.91 -6.51 -17.39
N THR A 314 -15.21 -7.77 -17.76
CA THR A 314 -16.54 -8.21 -18.18
C THR A 314 -17.10 -9.24 -17.21
N ARG A 315 -18.44 -9.40 -17.15
CA ARG A 315 -19.07 -10.44 -16.34
C ARG A 315 -18.63 -11.84 -16.77
N GLU A 316 -18.63 -12.09 -18.08
CA GLU A 316 -18.26 -13.40 -18.65
C GLU A 316 -16.77 -13.75 -18.45
N GLY A 317 -15.89 -12.75 -18.46
CA GLY A 317 -14.46 -12.92 -18.20
C GLY A 317 -14.08 -12.88 -16.73
N THR A 318 -15.07 -12.84 -15.82
CA THR A 318 -14.87 -12.94 -14.37
C THR A 318 -15.10 -14.37 -13.90
N HIS A 319 -14.02 -15.10 -13.64
CA HIS A 319 -14.09 -16.52 -13.32
C HIS A 319 -12.87 -17.02 -12.54
N LEU A 320 -13.04 -18.17 -11.90
CA LEU A 320 -12.01 -18.92 -11.19
C LEU A 320 -10.80 -19.18 -12.09
N VAL A 321 -9.60 -18.89 -11.61
CA VAL A 321 -8.36 -19.24 -12.33
C VAL A 321 -8.10 -20.73 -12.23
N LYS A 322 -8.18 -21.27 -11.02
CA LYS A 322 -8.02 -22.69 -10.70
C LYS A 322 -8.56 -22.97 -9.30
N ASP A 323 -9.26 -24.09 -9.14
CA ASP A 323 -9.55 -24.70 -7.85
C ASP A 323 -8.27 -25.36 -7.34
N LEU A 324 -7.55 -24.69 -6.44
CA LEU A 324 -6.27 -25.18 -5.91
C LEU A 324 -6.48 -26.22 -4.81
N ARG A 325 -7.52 -26.06 -3.99
CA ARG A 325 -7.90 -27.01 -2.96
C ARG A 325 -9.35 -27.46 -3.16
N PRO A 326 -9.56 -28.57 -3.92
CA PRO A 326 -10.89 -29.07 -4.20
C PRO A 326 -11.74 -29.26 -2.93
N GLY A 327 -12.93 -28.67 -2.94
CA GLY A 327 -13.91 -28.76 -1.86
C GLY A 327 -14.08 -27.46 -1.07
N ALA A 328 -14.91 -27.54 -0.03
CA ALA A 328 -15.37 -26.38 0.73
C ALA A 328 -14.30 -25.63 1.54
N GLY A 329 -13.10 -26.20 1.68
CA GLY A 329 -12.03 -25.62 2.50
C GLY A 329 -11.35 -24.43 1.83
N GLY A 330 -11.23 -24.45 0.49
CA GLY A 330 -10.52 -23.42 -0.28
C GLY A 330 -9.02 -23.34 0.00
N SER A 331 -8.28 -22.73 -0.93
CA SER A 331 -6.85 -22.51 -0.81
C SER A 331 -6.44 -21.20 -0.14
N TRP A 332 -7.39 -20.27 0.00
CA TRP A 332 -7.22 -18.95 0.61
C TRP A 332 -5.98 -18.18 0.09
N PRO A 333 -5.92 -17.84 -1.21
CA PRO A 333 -4.77 -17.12 -1.77
C PRO A 333 -4.60 -15.73 -1.15
N ASP A 334 -3.46 -15.47 -0.52
CA ASP A 334 -3.16 -14.17 0.10
C ASP A 334 -1.81 -13.61 -0.35
N TRP A 335 -1.60 -12.31 -0.13
CA TRP A 335 -0.36 -11.60 -0.44
C TRP A 335 -0.04 -11.69 -1.93
N LEU A 336 -1.02 -11.35 -2.77
CA LEU A 336 -0.86 -11.37 -4.22
C LEU A 336 0.15 -10.30 -4.64
N GLU A 337 1.24 -10.71 -5.27
CA GLU A 337 2.31 -9.80 -5.68
C GLU A 337 2.86 -10.17 -7.06
N VAL A 338 3.03 -9.18 -7.92
CA VAL A 338 3.59 -9.39 -9.27
C VAL A 338 5.11 -9.29 -9.23
N LEU A 339 5.79 -10.36 -9.62
CA LEU A 339 7.23 -10.37 -9.89
C LEU A 339 7.46 -10.74 -11.35
N ASP A 340 8.00 -9.79 -12.10
CA ASP A 340 8.20 -9.87 -13.55
C ASP A 340 6.89 -10.27 -14.27
N ASP A 341 6.90 -11.42 -14.96
CA ASP A 341 5.79 -11.92 -15.77
C ASP A 341 4.94 -12.98 -15.02
N ARG A 342 4.97 -12.97 -13.68
CA ARG A 342 4.29 -13.95 -12.82
C ARG A 342 3.61 -13.28 -11.63
N LEU A 343 2.46 -13.82 -11.25
CA LEU A 343 1.79 -13.50 -9.99
C LEU A 343 2.23 -14.51 -8.93
N PHE A 344 2.83 -14.05 -7.85
CA PHE A 344 3.13 -14.83 -6.66
C PHE A 344 2.06 -14.60 -5.60
N PHE A 345 1.82 -15.61 -4.77
CA PHE A 345 0.86 -15.55 -3.67
C PHE A 345 1.10 -16.74 -2.73
N THR A 346 0.39 -16.76 -1.62
CA THR A 346 0.49 -17.79 -0.59
C THR A 346 -0.82 -18.56 -0.55
N ALA A 347 -0.78 -19.89 -0.48
CA ALA A 347 -1.99 -20.72 -0.51
C ALA A 347 -1.76 -22.12 0.08
N ASP A 348 -2.84 -22.78 0.49
CA ASP A 348 -2.83 -24.16 1.01
C ASP A 348 -3.67 -25.10 0.12
N ASP A 349 -3.02 -26.06 -0.54
CA ASP A 349 -3.71 -27.08 -1.37
C ASP A 349 -4.26 -28.27 -0.57
N GLY A 350 -4.13 -28.25 0.76
CA GLY A 350 -4.51 -29.33 1.66
C GLY A 350 -3.54 -30.51 1.67
N VAL A 351 -2.42 -30.43 0.95
CA VAL A 351 -1.37 -31.46 0.86
C VAL A 351 -0.04 -30.94 1.41
N HIS A 352 0.34 -29.72 1.06
CA HIS A 352 1.64 -29.13 1.39
C HIS A 352 1.58 -28.07 2.51
N GLY A 353 0.40 -27.84 3.11
CA GLY A 353 0.19 -26.68 3.96
C GLY A 353 0.23 -25.37 3.19
N ARG A 354 0.27 -24.24 3.91
CA ARG A 354 0.35 -22.89 3.31
C ARG A 354 1.78 -22.55 2.93
N GLU A 355 2.00 -22.46 1.63
CA GLU A 355 3.31 -22.34 1.00
C GLU A 355 3.34 -21.24 -0.07
N LEU A 356 4.47 -21.09 -0.77
CA LEU A 356 4.64 -20.11 -1.84
C LEU A 356 4.16 -20.68 -3.19
N TRP A 357 3.21 -20.00 -3.81
CA TRP A 357 2.59 -20.36 -5.09
C TRP A 357 2.87 -19.31 -6.17
N ARG A 358 2.64 -19.70 -7.43
CA ARG A 358 2.68 -18.78 -8.56
C ARG A 358 1.60 -19.06 -9.59
N SER A 359 1.30 -18.06 -10.41
CA SER A 359 0.48 -18.15 -11.62
C SER A 359 1.08 -17.34 -12.77
N ASP A 360 0.92 -17.83 -14.00
CA ASP A 360 1.12 -17.05 -15.23
C ASP A 360 -0.20 -16.44 -15.75
N GLY A 361 -1.27 -16.62 -14.99
CA GLY A 361 -2.63 -16.20 -15.30
C GLY A 361 -3.53 -17.30 -15.84
N THR A 362 -3.02 -18.51 -16.07
CA THR A 362 -3.75 -19.69 -16.57
C THR A 362 -3.86 -20.78 -15.51
N ALA A 363 -4.88 -21.63 -15.60
CA ALA A 363 -5.04 -22.77 -14.68
C ALA A 363 -3.81 -23.71 -14.67
N SER A 364 -3.21 -23.97 -15.84
CA SER A 364 -2.01 -24.82 -15.96
C SER A 364 -0.76 -24.19 -15.35
N GLY A 365 -0.65 -22.86 -15.41
CA GLY A 365 0.47 -22.12 -14.84
C GLY A 365 0.33 -21.83 -13.35
N THR A 366 -0.88 -21.94 -12.80
CA THR A 366 -1.15 -21.81 -11.37
C THR A 366 -0.75 -23.09 -10.62
N ARG A 367 0.35 -23.04 -9.87
CA ARG A 367 0.93 -24.21 -9.19
C ARG A 367 1.86 -23.81 -8.04
N LEU A 368 2.12 -24.76 -7.14
CA LEU A 368 3.09 -24.63 -6.07
C LEU A 368 4.44 -24.21 -6.68
N PHE A 369 4.97 -23.10 -6.19
CA PHE A 369 6.25 -22.59 -6.65
C PHE A 369 7.39 -23.22 -5.86
N LYS A 370 7.26 -23.22 -4.54
CA LYS A 370 8.17 -23.88 -3.63
C LYS A 370 7.45 -24.29 -2.35
N ASP A 371 7.62 -25.55 -2.00
CA ASP A 371 7.35 -26.09 -0.68
C ASP A 371 8.54 -25.71 0.22
N LEU A 372 8.38 -24.63 1.00
CA LEU A 372 9.42 -24.12 1.89
C LEU A 372 9.57 -25.02 3.12
N LEU A 373 8.47 -25.62 3.59
CA LEU A 373 8.44 -26.59 4.67
C LEU A 373 7.91 -27.95 4.19
N PRO A 374 8.79 -28.84 3.67
CA PRO A 374 8.37 -30.09 3.06
C PRO A 374 7.40 -30.93 3.89
N GLY A 375 6.23 -31.21 3.33
CA GLY A 375 5.19 -32.03 3.94
C GLY A 375 3.91 -31.24 4.22
N PRO A 376 3.04 -31.71 5.13
CA PRO A 376 1.72 -31.10 5.34
C PRO A 376 1.72 -29.90 6.31
N LEU A 377 2.90 -29.45 6.76
CA LEU A 377 3.03 -28.31 7.67
C LEU A 377 3.25 -27.03 6.85
N SER A 378 2.82 -25.89 7.38
CA SER A 378 2.90 -24.61 6.67
C SER A 378 4.16 -23.83 7.05
N ALA A 379 4.84 -23.25 6.06
CA ALA A 379 5.84 -22.20 6.26
C ALA A 379 5.24 -20.80 6.44
N LEU A 380 3.92 -20.65 6.22
CA LEU A 380 3.16 -19.39 6.38
C LEU A 380 3.86 -18.15 5.77
N PRO A 381 4.18 -18.13 4.45
CA PRO A 381 4.75 -16.94 3.85
C PRO A 381 3.81 -15.74 3.99
N GLU A 382 4.34 -14.57 4.32
CA GLU A 382 3.57 -13.32 4.51
C GLU A 382 4.37 -12.12 3.98
N GLU A 383 3.69 -10.98 3.79
CA GLU A 383 4.33 -9.70 3.41
C GLU A 383 5.09 -9.77 2.07
N LEU A 384 4.54 -10.49 1.10
CA LEU A 384 5.14 -10.61 -0.24
C LEU A 384 5.28 -9.24 -0.90
N ARG A 385 6.49 -8.89 -1.30
CA ARG A 385 6.80 -7.62 -1.96
C ARG A 385 7.88 -7.77 -3.01
N ALA A 386 7.56 -7.46 -4.26
CA ALA A 386 8.50 -7.43 -5.36
C ALA A 386 9.20 -6.07 -5.40
N ILE A 387 10.53 -6.09 -5.33
CA ILE A 387 11.38 -4.92 -5.38
C ILE A 387 12.51 -5.20 -6.37
N GLN A 388 12.48 -4.49 -7.51
CA GLN A 388 13.53 -4.55 -8.54
C GLN A 388 13.94 -5.99 -8.95
N GLY A 389 12.95 -6.86 -9.20
CA GLY A 389 13.20 -8.24 -9.63
C GLY A 389 13.54 -9.22 -8.50
N THR A 390 13.42 -8.82 -7.24
CA THR A 390 13.52 -9.72 -6.07
C THR A 390 12.21 -9.69 -5.29
N LEU A 391 11.68 -10.86 -4.93
CA LEU A 391 10.55 -10.98 -4.01
C LEU A 391 11.06 -11.10 -2.57
N PHE A 392 10.69 -10.15 -1.72
CA PHE A 392 10.92 -10.16 -0.28
C PHE A 392 9.65 -10.64 0.43
N PHE A 393 9.80 -11.41 1.50
CA PHE A 393 8.70 -11.91 2.32
C PHE A 393 9.23 -12.41 3.67
N SER A 394 8.34 -12.78 4.58
CA SER A 394 8.69 -13.53 5.79
C SER A 394 8.15 -14.96 5.70
N ALA A 395 8.82 -15.93 6.32
CA ALA A 395 8.31 -17.30 6.45
C ALA A 395 8.85 -17.96 7.71
N GLU A 396 8.06 -18.88 8.26
CA GLU A 396 8.32 -19.59 9.51
C GLU A 396 8.84 -21.00 9.26
N LEU A 397 9.96 -21.36 9.89
CA LEU A 397 10.48 -22.73 9.89
C LEU A 397 10.60 -23.29 11.32
N PRO A 398 10.32 -24.59 11.53
CA PRO A 398 10.55 -25.23 12.82
C PRO A 398 11.99 -25.08 13.30
N GLY A 399 12.16 -24.50 14.50
CA GLY A 399 13.47 -24.28 15.12
C GLY A 399 14.25 -23.06 14.62
N GLN A 400 13.68 -22.28 13.69
CA GLN A 400 14.20 -20.99 13.19
C GLN A 400 13.19 -19.84 13.37
N GLY A 401 11.93 -20.13 13.73
CA GLY A 401 10.89 -19.12 13.81
C GLY A 401 10.62 -18.42 12.47
N ARG A 402 9.97 -17.25 12.50
CA ARG A 402 9.63 -16.43 11.34
C ARG A 402 10.71 -15.41 11.05
N GLU A 403 11.39 -15.61 9.93
CA GLU A 403 12.58 -14.85 9.51
C GLU A 403 12.38 -14.20 8.13
N PRO A 404 13.26 -13.28 7.69
CA PRO A 404 13.15 -12.66 6.38
C PRO A 404 13.67 -13.59 5.28
N TRP A 405 12.99 -13.59 4.14
CA TRP A 405 13.31 -14.41 2.97
C TRP A 405 13.38 -13.58 1.69
N VAL A 406 14.09 -14.13 0.71
CA VAL A 406 14.18 -13.57 -0.65
C VAL A 406 13.98 -14.63 -1.70
N SER A 407 13.47 -14.22 -2.87
CA SER A 407 13.42 -15.03 -4.09
C SER A 407 13.83 -14.21 -5.31
N ASP A 408 14.71 -14.76 -6.14
CA ASP A 408 15.02 -14.26 -7.49
C ASP A 408 14.00 -14.71 -8.55
N GLY A 409 12.84 -15.25 -8.13
CA GLY A 409 11.83 -15.82 -9.02
C GLY A 409 12.13 -17.26 -9.47
N THR A 410 13.18 -17.90 -8.94
CA THR A 410 13.48 -19.32 -9.12
C THR A 410 13.40 -20.11 -7.80
N PRO A 411 13.04 -21.41 -7.82
CA PRO A 411 13.04 -22.22 -6.60
C PRO A 411 14.42 -22.32 -5.92
N GLY A 412 15.50 -22.25 -6.71
CA GLY A 412 16.88 -22.31 -6.22
C GLY A 412 17.34 -21.03 -5.53
N GLY A 413 16.93 -19.87 -6.05
CA GLY A 413 17.21 -18.56 -5.45
C GLY A 413 16.17 -18.11 -4.42
N THR A 414 15.26 -19.00 -4.00
CA THR A 414 14.31 -18.75 -2.89
C THR A 414 14.91 -19.24 -1.59
N VAL A 415 15.45 -18.35 -0.77
CA VAL A 415 16.28 -18.70 0.41
C VAL A 415 16.04 -17.74 1.58
N PRO A 416 16.36 -18.12 2.82
CA PRO A 416 16.40 -17.18 3.94
C PRO A 416 17.36 -16.04 3.64
N LEU A 417 16.97 -14.81 3.95
CA LEU A 417 17.81 -13.63 3.81
C LEU A 417 18.81 -13.52 4.97
N ALA A 418 18.31 -13.73 6.19
CA ALA A 418 19.07 -13.73 7.43
C ALA A 418 18.29 -14.49 8.52
N ASP A 419 19.00 -14.92 9.56
CA ASP A 419 18.42 -15.34 10.85
C ASP A 419 18.68 -14.17 11.82
N LEU A 420 17.70 -13.28 11.95
CA LEU A 420 17.79 -12.08 12.77
C LEU A 420 17.48 -12.38 14.24
N ALA A 421 16.58 -13.33 14.52
CA ALA A 421 16.24 -13.78 15.87
C ALA A 421 16.66 -15.25 16.08
N PRO A 422 17.89 -15.51 16.58
CA PRO A 422 18.46 -16.85 16.58
C PRO A 422 17.64 -17.92 17.29
N GLY A 423 17.56 -19.11 16.67
CA GLY A 423 16.90 -20.28 17.22
C GLY A 423 15.40 -20.28 16.95
N ALA A 424 14.57 -20.73 17.90
CA ALA A 424 13.13 -20.82 17.67
C ALA A 424 12.37 -19.48 17.85
N ALA A 425 13.09 -18.37 18.04
CA ALA A 425 12.50 -17.05 18.12
C ALA A 425 12.15 -16.54 16.71
N SER A 426 11.22 -15.60 16.60
CA SER A 426 10.78 -15.04 15.32
C SER A 426 11.14 -13.58 15.24
N SER A 427 11.80 -13.17 14.15
CA SER A 427 12.05 -11.75 13.89
C SER A 427 10.85 -10.99 13.33
N ASN A 428 9.79 -11.69 12.92
CA ASN A 428 8.53 -11.14 12.38
C ASN A 428 8.74 -10.00 11.35
N PRO A 429 9.52 -10.21 10.28
CA PRO A 429 9.83 -9.15 9.34
C PRO A 429 8.61 -8.75 8.52
N ARG A 430 8.40 -7.43 8.38
CA ARG A 430 7.23 -6.85 7.69
C ARG A 430 7.54 -5.50 7.04
N SER A 431 6.61 -5.01 6.21
CA SER A 431 6.67 -3.66 5.65
C SER A 431 7.90 -3.40 4.77
N PHE A 432 8.28 -4.38 3.93
CA PHE A 432 9.40 -4.24 3.00
C PHE A 432 9.18 -3.07 2.03
N LEU A 433 10.11 -2.11 2.02
CA LEU A 433 10.05 -0.94 1.16
C LEU A 433 11.44 -0.53 0.69
N ARG A 434 11.60 -0.29 -0.61
CA ARG A 434 12.82 0.32 -1.12
C ARG A 434 12.77 1.83 -1.03
N SER A 435 13.80 2.41 -0.42
CA SER A 435 14.04 3.85 -0.37
C SER A 435 15.51 4.10 -0.69
N GLY A 436 15.78 4.89 -1.73
CA GLY A 436 17.15 5.04 -2.25
C GLY A 436 17.76 3.71 -2.71
N TRP A 437 18.88 3.32 -2.10
CA TRP A 437 19.65 2.11 -2.42
C TRP A 437 19.47 0.98 -1.41
N ASP A 438 18.53 1.12 -0.47
CA ASP A 438 18.31 0.14 0.58
C ASP A 438 16.87 -0.36 0.56
N VAL A 439 16.68 -1.62 0.96
CA VAL A 439 15.37 -2.16 1.30
C VAL A 439 15.22 -2.10 2.80
N PHE A 440 14.27 -1.29 3.26
CA PHE A 440 13.90 -1.15 4.65
C PHE A 440 12.79 -2.13 5.01
N PHE A 441 12.79 -2.59 6.24
CA PHE A 441 11.73 -3.41 6.81
C PHE A 441 11.79 -3.33 8.34
N VAL A 442 10.72 -3.76 9.00
CA VAL A 442 10.65 -3.81 10.46
C VAL A 442 10.89 -5.24 10.90
N ALA A 443 11.75 -5.46 11.89
CA ALA A 443 12.01 -6.77 12.47
C ALA A 443 12.53 -6.66 13.92
N ASP A 444 12.42 -7.76 14.66
CA ASP A 444 12.86 -7.90 16.06
C ASP A 444 14.00 -8.92 16.15
N ASP A 445 15.17 -8.56 16.66
CA ASP A 445 16.27 -9.52 16.86
C ASP A 445 16.24 -10.23 18.23
N GLY A 446 15.20 -9.98 19.02
CA GLY A 446 15.01 -10.46 20.39
C GLY A 446 15.79 -9.67 21.43
N ALA A 447 16.66 -8.73 21.04
CA ALA A 447 17.42 -7.87 21.93
C ALA A 447 16.87 -6.44 21.98
N HIS A 448 16.42 -5.92 20.84
CA HIS A 448 15.99 -4.53 20.67
C HIS A 448 14.49 -4.36 20.42
N GLY A 449 13.72 -5.46 20.41
CA GLY A 449 12.31 -5.40 20.01
C GLY A 449 12.14 -5.03 18.53
N PRO A 450 10.91 -4.74 18.06
CA PRO A 450 10.66 -4.36 16.68
C PRO A 450 11.28 -3.01 16.32
N GLU A 451 12.28 -3.03 15.45
CA GLU A 451 13.06 -1.85 15.03
C GLU A 451 13.17 -1.74 13.51
N LEU A 452 13.70 -0.61 13.03
CA LEU A 452 13.91 -0.39 11.60
C LEU A 452 15.23 -1.01 11.14
N TRP A 453 15.15 -1.94 10.19
CA TRP A 453 16.29 -2.58 9.54
C TRP A 453 16.43 -2.08 8.11
N ALA A 454 17.65 -2.14 7.57
CA ALA A 454 17.89 -1.91 6.15
C ALA A 454 18.86 -2.94 5.57
N LEU A 455 18.52 -3.46 4.40
CA LEU A 455 19.37 -4.29 3.56
C LEU A 455 20.03 -3.41 2.49
N PRO A 456 21.37 -3.35 2.41
CA PRO A 456 22.07 -2.74 1.29
C PRO A 456 21.69 -3.48 0.00
N PHE A 457 20.95 -2.83 -0.90
CA PHE A 457 20.36 -3.50 -2.06
C PHE A 457 20.57 -2.63 -3.30
N ARG A 458 21.60 -2.94 -4.09
CA ARG A 458 22.13 -2.03 -5.12
C ARG A 458 22.16 -2.69 -6.49
N PRO A 459 22.31 -1.92 -7.58
CA PRO A 459 22.73 -2.46 -8.87
C PRO A 459 23.98 -3.32 -8.71
N GLY A 460 24.08 -4.42 -9.45
CA GLY A 460 25.10 -5.45 -9.24
C GLY A 460 26.55 -4.98 -9.40
N ASP A 461 26.78 -3.88 -10.09
CA ASP A 461 28.05 -3.17 -10.29
C ASP A 461 28.39 -2.14 -9.19
N ALA A 462 27.46 -1.89 -8.26
CA ALA A 462 27.58 -0.87 -7.21
C ALA A 462 27.72 -1.45 -5.78
N CYS A 463 27.95 -2.77 -5.67
CA CYS A 463 28.22 -3.43 -4.38
C CYS A 463 29.68 -3.35 -3.94
N ASP A 464 30.58 -2.97 -4.84
CA ASP A 464 32.04 -2.94 -4.64
C ASP A 464 32.56 -1.56 -4.19
#